data_AF-A0A239SB57-F1
#
_entry.id   AF-A0A239SB57-F1
#
_cell.length_a   1.000
_cell.length_b   1.000
_cell.length_c   1.000
_cell.angle_alpha   90.00
_cell.angle_beta   90.00
_cell.angle_gamma   90.00
#
_symmetry.space_group_name_H-M   'P 1'
#
loop_
_entity.id
_entity.type
_entity.pdbx_description
1 polymer ?
#
loop_
_entity_poly.entity_id
_entity_poly.type
_entity_poly.pdbx_seq_one_letter_code
_entity_poly.pdbx_strand_id
1 'polypeptide(L)'
;MNGGAWKKIASGETDAQGRIRSLFPKGERFTKGEYRVIFKTGEYFGKLKQDTFFPEIPVMFRVVDATQHYHIPLLLSQFGYATYRGN
;
A
#
# COMPACT_ATOMS: atom_id res chain seq x y z
N MET A 1 15.22 11.37 14.58
CA MET A 1 14.80 10.51 13.46
C MET A 1 15.17 11.24 12.17
N ASN A 2 16.21 10.81 11.46
CA ASN A 2 16.64 11.46 10.22
C ASN A 2 15.65 11.10 9.09
N GLY A 3 14.49 11.76 9.11
CA GLY A 3 13.38 11.51 8.20
C GLY A 3 13.61 12.23 6.87
N GLY A 4 14.29 11.56 5.94
CA GLY A 4 14.22 11.98 4.54
C GLY A 4 12.77 12.04 4.08
N ALA A 5 12.41 13.04 3.28
CA ALA A 5 11.06 13.18 2.75
C ALA A 5 10.72 11.99 1.83
N TRP A 6 9.55 11.37 2.05
CA TRP A 6 9.05 10.33 1.15
C TRP A 6 8.69 10.93 -0.21
N LYS A 7 9.27 10.39 -1.28
CA LYS A 7 8.90 10.73 -2.66
C LYS A 7 7.75 9.84 -3.12
N LYS A 8 6.64 10.43 -3.58
CA LYS A 8 5.57 9.68 -4.25
C LYS A 8 6.08 9.13 -5.58
N ILE A 9 5.88 7.83 -5.81
CA ILE A 9 6.26 7.14 -7.05
C ILE A 9 5.03 6.88 -7.91
N ALA A 10 3.94 6.38 -7.31
CA ALA A 10 2.70 6.06 -8.03
C ALA A 10 1.47 6.18 -7.14
N SER A 11 0.29 6.09 -7.75
CA SER A 11 -1.01 5.88 -7.10
C SER A 11 -1.95 5.15 -8.05
N GLY A 12 -2.95 4.45 -7.51
CA GLY A 12 -3.99 3.78 -8.28
C GLY A 12 -5.18 3.42 -7.40
N GLU A 13 -6.26 2.97 -8.03
CA GLU A 13 -7.46 2.48 -7.36
C GLU A 13 -7.57 0.97 -7.57
N THR A 14 -8.06 0.25 -6.55
CA THR A 14 -8.28 -1.19 -6.67
C THR A 14 -9.41 -1.48 -7.65
N ASP A 15 -9.27 -2.55 -8.43
CA ASP A 15 -10.34 -3.08 -9.27
C ASP A 15 -11.51 -3.64 -8.43
N ALA A 16 -12.55 -4.12 -9.12
CA ALA A 16 -13.73 -4.72 -8.49
C ALA A 16 -13.43 -5.99 -7.67
N GLN A 17 -12.22 -6.54 -7.76
CA GLN A 17 -11.75 -7.67 -6.95
C GLN A 17 -10.77 -7.23 -5.85
N GLY A 18 -10.64 -5.93 -5.60
CA GLY A 18 -9.77 -5.38 -4.56
C GLY A 18 -8.28 -5.38 -4.91
N ARG A 19 -7.90 -5.44 -6.19
CA ARG A 19 -6.51 -5.59 -6.61
C ARG A 19 -5.98 -4.39 -7.40
N ILE A 20 -4.68 -4.12 -7.23
CA ILE A 20 -3.87 -3.38 -8.20
C ILE A 20 -2.76 -4.32 -8.64
N ARG A 21 -2.82 -4.83 -9.88
CA ARG A 21 -1.88 -5.84 -10.37
C ARG A 21 -0.47 -5.31 -10.60
N SER A 22 -0.34 -4.04 -10.95
CA SER A 22 0.95 -3.38 -11.19
C SER A 22 0.86 -1.92 -10.77
N LEU A 23 1.28 -1.63 -9.53
CA LEU A 23 1.29 -0.26 -9.01
C LEU A 23 2.56 0.51 -9.39
N PHE A 24 3.70 -0.19 -9.47
CA PHE A 24 4.97 0.46 -9.79
C PHE A 24 4.98 0.92 -11.27
N PRO A 25 5.43 2.15 -11.59
CA PRO A 25 5.39 2.67 -12.95
C PRO A 25 6.20 1.83 -13.94
N LYS A 26 5.62 1.56 -15.12
CA LYS A 26 6.36 0.93 -16.22
C LYS A 26 7.46 1.87 -16.70
N GLY A 27 8.69 1.37 -16.81
CA GLY A 27 9.85 2.14 -17.26
C GLY A 27 10.67 2.78 -16.13
N GLU A 28 10.18 2.76 -14.89
CA GLU A 28 10.98 3.13 -13.73
C GLU A 28 11.68 1.92 -13.12
N ARG A 29 12.88 2.15 -12.57
CA ARG A 29 13.66 1.09 -11.94
C ARG A 29 13.20 0.86 -10.51
N PHE A 30 12.63 -0.31 -10.24
CA PHE A 30 12.45 -0.79 -8.88
C PHE A 30 13.82 -1.17 -8.31
N THR A 31 14.16 -0.69 -7.11
CA THR A 31 15.50 -0.85 -6.53
C THR A 31 15.43 -1.31 -5.09
N LYS A 32 16.55 -1.82 -4.55
CA LYS A 32 16.67 -2.16 -3.14
C LYS A 32 16.50 -0.91 -2.28
N GLY A 33 15.68 -0.98 -1.24
CA GLY A 33 15.40 0.18 -0.38
C GLY A 33 14.18 0.00 0.49
N GLU A 34 13.79 1.08 1.17
CA GLU A 34 12.57 1.14 1.97
C GLU A 34 11.48 1.85 1.18
N TYR A 35 10.29 1.24 1.15
CA TYR A 35 9.13 1.71 0.42
C TYR A 35 7.94 1.76 1.36
N ARG A 36 6.94 2.56 0.97
CA ARG A 36 5.67 2.69 1.69
C ARG A 36 4.52 2.67 0.71
N VAL A 37 3.54 1.79 0.93
CA VAL A 37 2.20 1.90 0.35
C VAL A 37 1.27 2.54 1.37
N ILE A 38 0.34 3.38 0.91
CA ILE A 38 -0.67 3.99 1.77
C ILE A 38 -2.04 3.60 1.22
N PHE A 39 -2.80 2.84 2.00
CA PHE A 39 -4.18 2.50 1.68
C PHE A 39 -5.11 3.58 2.23
N LYS A 40 -5.91 4.23 1.36
CA LYS A 40 -6.85 5.30 1.72
C LYS A 40 -8.15 4.74 2.30
N THR A 41 -8.04 4.01 3.41
CA THR A 41 -9.15 3.27 4.03
C THR A 41 -10.22 4.17 4.65
N GLY A 42 -9.85 5.35 5.16
CA GLY A 42 -10.81 6.33 5.66
C GLY A 42 -11.73 6.85 4.55
N GLU A 43 -11.17 7.16 3.37
CA GLU A 43 -11.97 7.55 2.21
C GLU A 43 -12.88 6.41 1.74
N TYR A 44 -12.39 5.16 1.76
CA TYR A 44 -13.17 3.98 1.41
C TYR A 44 -14.38 3.79 2.34
N PHE A 45 -14.18 3.73 3.66
CA PHE A 45 -15.29 3.57 4.61
C PHE A 45 -16.22 4.79 4.65
N GLY A 46 -15.68 6.00 4.46
CA GLY A 46 -16.48 7.22 4.32
C GLY A 46 -17.46 7.16 3.15
N LYS A 47 -17.03 6.65 1.97
CA LYS A 47 -17.93 6.40 0.83
C LYS A 47 -19.04 5.39 1.14
N LEU A 48 -18.78 4.45 2.05
CA LEU A 48 -19.76 3.47 2.53
C LEU A 48 -20.63 3.99 3.69
N LYS A 49 -20.42 5.23 4.15
CA LYS A 49 -21.06 5.81 5.34
C LYS A 49 -20.83 4.95 6.60
N GLN A 50 -19.62 4.42 6.71
CA GLN A 50 -19.19 3.60 7.82
C GLN A 50 -18.02 4.30 8.53
N ASP A 51 -18.02 4.24 9.87
CA ASP A 51 -16.88 4.71 10.65
C ASP A 51 -15.71 3.73 10.56
N THR A 52 -14.50 4.25 10.70
CA THR A 52 -13.29 3.45 10.84
C THR A 52 -12.31 4.12 11.78
N PHE A 53 -11.52 3.31 12.48
CA PHE A 53 -10.43 3.81 13.30
C PHE A 53 -9.26 4.36 12.47
N PHE A 54 -9.17 3.98 11.19
CA PHE A 54 -8.00 4.24 10.36
C PHE A 54 -8.30 5.29 9.28
N PRO A 55 -7.84 6.55 9.41
CA PRO A 55 -7.96 7.53 8.33
C PRO A 55 -7.23 7.07 7.06
N GLU A 56 -6.09 6.40 7.23
CA GLU A 56 -5.36 5.66 6.22
C GLU A 56 -4.46 4.61 6.89
N ILE A 57 -3.97 3.64 6.12
CA ILE A 57 -3.06 2.60 6.61
C ILE A 57 -1.75 2.65 5.80
N PRO A 58 -0.67 3.21 6.36
CA PRO A 58 0.66 3.11 5.77
C PRO A 58 1.30 1.75 6.09
N VAL A 59 1.75 1.03 5.05
CA VAL A 59 2.55 -0.19 5.21
C VAL A 59 3.94 0.07 4.66
N MET A 60 4.93 0.09 5.57
CA MET A 60 6.34 0.20 5.21
C MET A 60 6.94 -1.19 5.02
N PHE A 61 7.72 -1.36 3.96
CA PHE A 61 8.37 -2.63 3.65
C PHE A 61 9.75 -2.40 3.05
N ARG A 62 10.61 -3.39 3.21
CA ARG A 62 11.98 -3.38 2.68
C ARG A 62 12.06 -4.27 1.45
N VAL A 63 12.55 -3.69 0.37
CA VAL A 63 12.95 -4.42 -0.84
C VAL A 63 14.40 -4.82 -0.66
N VAL A 64 14.65 -6.12 -0.56
CA VAL A 64 16.01 -6.68 -0.42
C VAL A 64 16.56 -7.19 -1.76
N ASP A 65 15.66 -7.64 -2.62
CA ASP A 65 15.91 -8.12 -3.98
C ASP A 65 14.85 -7.52 -4.90
N ALA A 66 15.27 -6.64 -5.81
CA ALA A 66 14.37 -5.91 -6.70
C ALA A 66 13.92 -6.74 -7.92
N THR A 67 14.42 -7.98 -8.09
CA THR A 67 13.98 -8.89 -9.14
C THR A 67 12.74 -9.69 -8.74
N GLN A 68 12.40 -9.70 -7.45
CA GLN A 68 11.24 -10.42 -6.92
C GLN A 68 9.95 -9.62 -7.06
N HIS A 69 8.83 -10.35 -7.13
CA HIS A 69 7.51 -9.78 -7.00
C HIS A 69 7.21 -9.47 -5.52
N TYR A 70 6.62 -8.30 -5.25
CA TYR A 70 6.21 -7.88 -3.90
C TYR A 70 4.70 -7.72 -3.86
N HIS A 71 4.04 -8.72 -3.30
CA HIS A 71 2.61 -8.70 -3.04
C HIS A 71 2.38 -8.26 -1.59
N ILE A 72 1.59 -7.19 -1.39
CA ILE A 72 1.33 -6.61 -0.07
C ILE A 72 -0.18 -6.59 0.16
N PRO A 73 -0.78 -7.70 0.63
CA PRO A 73 -2.20 -7.75 0.93
C PRO A 73 -2.57 -6.89 2.14
N LEU A 74 -3.82 -6.43 2.15
CA LEU A 74 -4.46 -5.82 3.32
C LEU A 74 -5.76 -6.57 3.60
N LEU A 75 -5.83 -7.24 4.75
CA LEU A 75 -7.08 -7.74 5.32
C LEU A 75 -7.65 -6.61 6.18
N LEU A 76 -8.86 -6.15 5.86
CA LEU A 76 -9.39 -4.91 6.41
C LEU A 76 -10.77 -5.12 7.06
N SER A 77 -10.91 -4.62 8.28
CA SER A 77 -12.18 -4.32 8.92
C SER A 77 -12.16 -2.86 9.41
N GLN A 78 -13.30 -2.35 9.89
CA GLN A 78 -13.42 -0.95 10.35
C GLN A 78 -12.45 -0.62 11.50
N PHE A 79 -12.11 -1.60 12.34
CA PHE A 79 -11.35 -1.41 13.59
C PHE A 79 -10.17 -2.36 13.75
N GLY A 80 -9.86 -3.17 12.74
CA GLY A 80 -8.68 -4.01 12.71
C GLY A 80 -8.20 -4.23 11.28
N TYR A 81 -6.90 -4.44 11.12
CA TYR A 81 -6.34 -4.87 9.85
C TYR A 81 -5.16 -5.80 10.08
N ALA A 82 -4.84 -6.59 9.06
CA ALA A 82 -3.61 -7.34 8.98
C ALA A 82 -2.98 -7.15 7.61
N THR A 83 -1.66 -7.12 7.57
CA THR A 83 -0.87 -7.07 6.33
C THR A 83 0.32 -8.01 6.46
N TYR A 84 0.82 -8.49 5.34
CA TYR A 84 1.93 -9.44 5.27
C TYR A 84 2.57 -9.38 3.88
N ARG A 85 3.68 -10.09 3.69
CA ARG A 85 4.26 -10.33 2.36
C ARG A 85 3.59 -11.56 1.74
N GLY A 86 2.80 -11.35 0.70
CA GLY A 86 2.23 -12.43 -0.11
C GLY A 86 3.25 -13.03 -1.08
N ASN A 87 2.89 -14.16 -1.67
CA ASN A 87 3.59 -14.75 -2.82
C ASN A 87 3.17 -14.03 -4.12
#